data_AF-A0A913XAD5-F1
#
_entry.id   AF-A0A913XAD5-F1
#
_cell.length_a   1.000
_cell.length_b   1.000
_cell.length_c   1.000
_cell.angle_alpha   90.00
_cell.angle_beta   90.00
_cell.angle_gamma   90.00
#
_symmetry.space_group_name_H-M   'P 1'
#
loop_
_entity.id
_entity.type
_entity.pdbx_description
1 polymer ?
#
loop_
_entity_poly.entity_id
_entity_poly.type
_entity_poly.pdbx_seq_one_letter_code
_entity_poly.pdbx_strand_id
1 'polypeptide(L)'
;MRQLGMSNASDKDLEFADPKEEAAYWKRLAQEYEQKWLEAREELDEFQEGSRELEAELETQLEQAESRQRELLASKARLEAENESIKEKLEAGQNEAYLTVTALQDETAQLRAVKEELQKYVRELEQANDDLERAKRATVCSLEDFEHRLNQAIERNAILENELDEKETLQETVQRLKDEARDLRQELHVRQLEKKKPEEFNNKENKEPEKLSTPVKKETETTSNQITHSIGTSPLHTAYGTSPLTPSARISALNIVGDLLRKVGALESKLASCRNFVKEQPHTMRGSTASSSPADSPRTSRVGRANYSSTAMQGLVKIQV
;
A
#
# COMPACT_ATOMS: atom_id res chain seq x y z
N MET A 1 -3.52 94.30 -8.07
CA MET A 1 -3.62 95.77 -8.21
C MET A 1 -2.53 96.22 -9.16
N ARG A 2 -2.86 96.67 -10.38
CA ARG A 2 -1.96 97.54 -11.17
C ARG A 2 -2.55 98.95 -11.12
N GLN A 3 -1.72 99.94 -10.86
CA GLN A 3 -2.15 101.32 -10.66
C GLN A 3 -2.10 102.03 -12.02
N LEU A 4 -3.24 102.13 -12.69
CA LEU A 4 -3.36 102.84 -13.96
C LEU A 4 -3.08 104.33 -13.74
N GLY A 5 -1.84 104.73 -14.05
CA GLY A 5 -1.36 106.10 -13.94
C GLY A 5 -1.94 106.98 -15.03
N MET A 6 -3.25 107.27 -14.97
CA MET A 6 -3.89 108.31 -15.79
C MET A 6 -3.42 109.69 -15.32
N SER A 7 -2.18 110.05 -15.69
CA SER A 7 -1.66 111.40 -15.54
C SER A 7 -2.38 112.32 -16.53
N ASN A 8 -3.53 112.87 -16.13
CA ASN A 8 -4.19 113.99 -16.82
C ASN A 8 -3.26 115.21 -16.76
N ALA A 9 -2.33 115.27 -17.71
CA ALA A 9 -1.40 116.36 -17.86
C ALA A 9 -2.06 117.52 -18.61
N SER A 10 -2.36 118.58 -17.86
CA SER A 10 -2.69 119.92 -18.37
C SER A 10 -3.86 120.01 -19.36
N ASP A 11 -5.08 120.05 -18.82
CA ASP A 11 -5.95 121.19 -19.16
C ASP A 11 -5.27 122.46 -18.64
N LYS A 12 -4.48 123.10 -19.50
CA LYS A 12 -3.92 124.44 -19.29
C LYS A 12 -4.00 125.17 -20.62
N ASP A 13 -4.81 126.22 -20.63
CA ASP A 13 -4.98 127.26 -21.66
C ASP A 13 -4.07 127.09 -22.89
N LEU A 14 -4.54 126.27 -23.83
CA LEU A 14 -3.90 126.03 -25.12
C LEU A 14 -4.16 127.22 -26.05
N GLU A 15 -3.39 128.29 -25.91
CA GLU A 15 -3.41 129.40 -26.87
C GLU A 15 -2.70 128.99 -28.18
N PHE A 16 -3.47 128.88 -29.25
CA PHE A 16 -2.97 128.57 -30.61
C PHE A 16 -2.87 129.85 -31.46
N ALA A 17 -1.85 129.96 -32.33
CA ALA A 17 -1.62 131.18 -33.11
C ALA A 17 -2.50 131.29 -34.39
N ASP A 18 -3.01 130.16 -34.88
CA ASP A 18 -3.94 130.02 -36.03
C ASP A 18 -4.87 128.83 -35.72
N PRO A 19 -6.19 128.88 -35.99
CA PRO A 19 -7.08 127.71 -35.93
C PRO A 19 -6.58 126.46 -36.68
N LYS A 20 -5.67 126.60 -37.66
CA LYS A 20 -4.96 125.45 -38.27
C LYS A 20 -3.97 124.76 -37.34
N GLU A 21 -3.31 125.50 -36.45
CA GLU A 21 -2.39 124.96 -35.46
C GLU A 21 -3.16 124.19 -34.38
N GLU A 22 -4.29 124.73 -33.93
CA GLU A 22 -5.26 124.03 -33.09
C GLU A 22 -5.72 122.70 -33.72
N ALA A 23 -6.20 122.76 -34.98
CA ALA A 23 -6.63 121.57 -35.70
C ALA A 23 -5.49 120.55 -35.90
N ALA A 24 -4.25 121.00 -36.05
CA ALA A 24 -3.08 120.12 -36.14
C ALA A 24 -2.69 119.50 -34.79
N TYR A 25 -2.82 120.24 -33.68
CA TYR A 25 -2.60 119.73 -32.33
C TYR A 25 -3.63 118.65 -31.97
N TRP A 26 -4.92 118.97 -32.05
CA TRP A 26 -5.99 118.00 -31.74
C TRP A 26 -5.93 116.78 -32.66
N LYS A 27 -5.53 116.94 -33.93
CA LYS A 27 -5.30 115.80 -34.82
C LYS A 27 -4.15 114.91 -34.35
N ARG A 28 -2.99 115.46 -33.97
CA ARG A 28 -1.89 114.64 -33.41
C ARG A 28 -2.31 113.95 -32.12
N LEU A 29 -2.98 114.66 -31.22
CA LEU A 29 -3.42 114.11 -29.94
C LEU A 29 -4.44 112.98 -30.12
N ALA A 30 -5.37 113.12 -31.07
CA ALA A 30 -6.28 112.05 -31.47
C ALA A 30 -5.53 110.84 -32.04
N GLN A 31 -4.54 111.05 -32.92
CA GLN A 31 -3.71 109.98 -33.49
C GLN A 31 -2.85 109.28 -32.41
N GLU A 32 -2.35 110.02 -31.42
CA GLU A 32 -1.65 109.45 -30.28
C GLU A 32 -2.56 108.61 -29.38
N TYR A 33 -3.81 109.03 -29.15
CA TYR A 33 -4.77 108.24 -28.37
C TYR A 33 -5.29 107.03 -29.17
N GLU A 34 -5.47 107.16 -30.48
CA GLU A 34 -5.77 106.05 -31.40
C GLU A 34 -4.65 105.00 -31.37
N GLN A 35 -3.38 105.42 -31.48
CA GLN A 35 -2.22 104.52 -31.36
C GLN A 35 -2.15 103.86 -29.98
N LYS A 36 -2.24 104.62 -28.88
CA LYS A 36 -2.19 104.05 -27.51
C LYS A 36 -3.36 103.11 -27.23
N TRP A 37 -4.51 103.31 -27.86
CA TRP A 37 -5.66 102.41 -27.80
C TRP A 37 -5.45 101.13 -28.62
N LEU A 38 -4.82 101.22 -29.80
CA LEU A 38 -4.40 100.05 -30.57
C LEU A 38 -3.36 99.22 -29.81
N GLU A 39 -2.28 99.85 -29.32
CA GLU A 39 -1.22 99.19 -28.54
C GLU A 39 -1.78 98.49 -27.28
N ALA A 40 -2.63 99.17 -26.51
CA ALA A 40 -3.26 98.59 -25.31
C ALA A 40 -4.33 97.51 -25.62
N ARG A 41 -4.86 97.49 -26.84
CA ARG A 41 -5.73 96.42 -27.32
C ARG A 41 -4.90 95.21 -27.77
N GLU A 42 -3.79 95.43 -28.47
CA GLU A 42 -2.87 94.38 -28.89
C GLU A 42 -2.26 93.68 -27.65
N GLU A 43 -1.81 94.41 -26.61
CA GLU A 43 -1.38 93.82 -25.32
C GLU A 43 -2.50 92.96 -24.67
N LEU A 44 -3.76 93.40 -24.76
CA LEU A 44 -4.90 92.69 -24.18
C LEU A 44 -5.31 91.44 -24.99
N ASP A 45 -5.22 91.50 -26.31
CA ASP A 45 -5.51 90.37 -27.19
C ASP A 45 -4.37 89.32 -27.07
N GLU A 46 -3.09 89.73 -27.07
CA GLU A 46 -1.94 88.86 -26.75
C GLU A 46 -2.05 88.19 -25.36
N PHE A 47 -2.41 88.96 -24.32
CA PHE A 47 -2.56 88.42 -22.96
C PHE A 47 -3.71 87.39 -22.88
N GLN A 48 -4.79 87.59 -23.64
CA GLN A 48 -5.89 86.62 -23.72
C GLN A 48 -5.48 85.34 -24.44
N GLU A 49 -4.72 85.44 -25.54
CA GLU A 49 -4.24 84.26 -26.27
C GLU A 49 -3.24 83.46 -25.43
N GLY A 50 -2.22 84.10 -24.85
CA GLY A 50 -1.27 83.43 -23.95
C GLY A 50 -1.92 82.85 -22.68
N SER A 51 -3.01 83.43 -22.19
CA SER A 51 -3.81 82.84 -21.09
C SER A 51 -4.50 81.55 -21.53
N ARG A 52 -5.13 81.53 -22.72
CA ARG A 52 -5.80 80.33 -23.26
C ARG A 52 -4.81 79.22 -23.61
N GLU A 53 -3.63 79.56 -24.11
CA GLU A 53 -2.56 78.58 -24.37
C GLU A 53 -2.08 77.93 -23.06
N LEU A 54 -1.89 78.71 -21.99
CA LEU A 54 -1.52 78.19 -20.67
C LEU A 54 -2.64 77.35 -20.04
N GLU A 55 -3.90 77.77 -20.16
CA GLU A 55 -5.06 77.00 -19.72
C GLU A 55 -5.13 75.65 -20.45
N ALA A 56 -4.98 75.64 -21.78
CA ALA A 56 -4.94 74.42 -22.57
C ALA A 56 -3.75 73.51 -22.22
N GLU A 57 -2.56 74.05 -21.95
CA GLU A 57 -1.43 73.21 -21.51
C GLU A 57 -1.75 72.55 -20.16
N LEU A 58 -2.27 73.32 -19.18
CA LEU A 58 -2.67 72.79 -17.88
C LEU A 58 -3.76 71.72 -17.98
N GLU A 59 -4.76 71.89 -18.86
CA GLU A 59 -5.78 70.88 -19.14
C GLU A 59 -5.16 69.59 -19.71
N THR A 60 -4.24 69.68 -20.68
CA THR A 60 -3.57 68.47 -21.22
C THR A 60 -2.67 67.79 -20.19
N GLN A 61 -2.01 68.54 -19.30
CA GLN A 61 -1.22 67.97 -18.21
C GLN A 61 -2.12 67.25 -17.17
N LEU A 62 -3.30 67.81 -16.88
CA LEU A 62 -4.30 67.21 -16.00
C LEU A 62 -4.88 65.92 -16.61
N GLU A 63 -5.32 65.93 -17.87
CA GLU A 63 -5.87 64.74 -18.55
C GLU A 63 -4.83 63.59 -18.59
N GLN A 64 -3.56 63.92 -18.88
CA GLN A 64 -2.47 62.95 -18.81
C GLN A 64 -2.26 62.38 -17.40
N ALA A 65 -2.34 63.22 -16.35
CA ALA A 65 -2.22 62.76 -14.97
C ALA A 65 -3.39 61.85 -14.57
N GLU A 66 -4.62 62.20 -14.95
CA GLU A 66 -5.81 61.38 -14.74
C GLU A 66 -5.75 60.05 -15.51
N SER A 67 -5.21 60.03 -16.73
CA SER A 67 -5.05 58.77 -17.48
C SER A 67 -4.05 57.85 -16.80
N ARG A 68 -2.87 58.36 -16.40
CA ARG A 68 -1.89 57.60 -15.61
C ARG A 68 -2.52 57.08 -14.31
N GLN A 69 -3.35 57.87 -13.63
CA GLN A 69 -4.07 57.44 -12.43
C GLN A 69 -5.09 56.33 -12.74
N ARG A 70 -5.89 56.44 -13.80
CA ARG A 70 -6.82 55.39 -14.24
C ARG A 70 -6.10 54.09 -14.60
N GLU A 71 -4.99 54.18 -15.32
CA GLU A 71 -4.14 53.05 -15.71
C GLU A 71 -3.49 52.36 -14.49
N LEU A 72 -2.96 53.14 -13.53
CA LEU A 72 -2.40 52.61 -12.29
C LEU A 72 -3.46 51.96 -11.40
N LEU A 73 -4.68 52.51 -11.32
CA LEU A 73 -5.79 51.90 -10.58
C LEU A 73 -6.27 50.60 -11.23
N ALA A 74 -6.37 50.54 -12.57
CA ALA A 74 -6.70 49.32 -13.30
C ALA A 74 -5.61 48.25 -13.15
N SER A 75 -4.33 48.64 -13.21
CA SER A 75 -3.18 47.77 -12.96
C SER A 75 -3.19 47.22 -11.53
N LYS A 76 -3.44 48.08 -10.54
CA LYS A 76 -3.58 47.70 -9.13
C LYS A 76 -4.70 46.67 -8.94
N ALA A 77 -5.92 46.96 -9.41
CA ALA A 77 -7.06 46.07 -9.25
C ALA A 77 -6.83 44.70 -9.91
N ARG A 78 -6.16 44.67 -11.08
CA ARG A 78 -5.73 43.43 -11.73
C ARG A 78 -4.72 42.65 -10.87
N LEU A 79 -3.69 43.32 -10.33
CA LEU A 79 -2.68 42.68 -9.49
C LEU A 79 -3.27 42.18 -8.15
N GLU A 80 -4.24 42.89 -7.58
CA GLU A 80 -4.99 42.43 -6.40
C GLU A 80 -5.79 41.15 -6.71
N ALA A 81 -6.48 41.08 -7.85
CA ALA A 81 -7.20 39.89 -8.28
C ALA A 81 -6.28 38.70 -8.63
N GLU A 82 -5.13 38.95 -9.27
CA GLU A 82 -4.10 37.92 -9.53
C GLU A 82 -3.52 37.39 -8.21
N ASN A 83 -3.26 38.26 -7.24
CA ASN A 83 -2.75 37.89 -5.91
C ASN A 83 -3.77 37.04 -5.13
N GLU A 84 -5.04 37.45 -5.08
CA GLU A 84 -6.10 36.70 -4.40
C GLU A 84 -6.30 35.31 -5.03
N SER A 85 -6.29 35.22 -6.37
CA SER A 85 -6.39 33.94 -7.07
C SER A 85 -5.13 33.06 -6.91
N ILE A 86 -3.99 33.62 -6.49
CA ILE A 86 -2.80 32.83 -6.10
C ILE A 86 -2.94 32.33 -4.65
N LYS A 87 -3.48 33.13 -3.72
CA LYS A 87 -3.80 32.69 -2.35
C LYS A 87 -4.81 31.54 -2.36
N GLU A 88 -5.93 31.70 -3.06
CA GLU A 88 -6.98 30.69 -3.17
C GLU A 88 -6.42 29.34 -3.66
N LYS A 89 -5.56 29.35 -4.69
CA LYS A 89 -4.88 28.15 -5.20
C LYS A 89 -3.88 27.57 -4.20
N LEU A 90 -3.17 28.41 -3.45
CA LEU A 90 -2.23 27.98 -2.42
C LEU A 90 -2.97 27.32 -1.24
N GLU A 91 -4.06 27.92 -0.76
CA GLU A 91 -4.89 27.38 0.30
C GLU A 91 -5.59 26.08 -0.13
N ALA A 92 -6.15 26.04 -1.35
CA ALA A 92 -6.72 24.81 -1.91
C ALA A 92 -5.68 23.67 -1.98
N GLY A 93 -4.48 23.95 -2.50
CA GLY A 93 -3.39 22.97 -2.57
C GLY A 93 -2.85 22.55 -1.19
N GLN A 94 -2.81 23.46 -0.21
CA GLN A 94 -2.47 23.13 1.18
C GLN A 94 -3.53 22.23 1.83
N ASN A 95 -4.81 22.50 1.60
CA ASN A 95 -5.92 21.68 2.09
C ASN A 95 -5.92 20.28 1.44
N GLU A 96 -5.72 20.18 0.12
CA GLU A 96 -5.57 18.90 -0.58
C GLU A 96 -4.37 18.09 -0.07
N ALA A 97 -3.22 18.74 0.11
CA ALA A 97 -2.03 18.11 0.68
C ALA A 97 -2.25 17.64 2.12
N TYR A 98 -2.92 18.45 2.96
CA TYR A 98 -3.25 18.09 4.34
C TYR A 98 -4.18 16.87 4.42
N LEU A 99 -5.24 16.84 3.61
CA LEU A 99 -6.16 15.70 3.53
C LEU A 99 -5.44 14.43 3.05
N THR A 100 -4.60 14.56 2.02
CA THR A 100 -3.80 13.44 1.46
C THR A 100 -2.80 12.90 2.50
N VAL A 101 -2.08 13.78 3.20
CA VAL A 101 -1.15 13.38 4.27
C VAL A 101 -1.89 12.71 5.43
N THR A 102 -3.06 13.20 5.81
CA THR A 102 -3.89 12.59 6.87
C THR A 102 -4.32 11.18 6.48
N ALA A 103 -4.88 11.00 5.27
CA ALA A 103 -5.30 9.68 4.78
C ALA A 103 -4.13 8.67 4.71
N LEU A 104 -2.95 9.10 4.27
CA LEU A 104 -1.74 8.26 4.24
C LEU A 104 -1.21 7.92 5.64
N GLN A 105 -1.39 8.82 6.62
CA GLN A 105 -1.07 8.54 8.03
C GLN A 105 -2.03 7.50 8.63
N ASP A 106 -3.33 7.60 8.33
CA ASP A 106 -4.35 6.64 8.75
C ASP A 106 -4.13 5.26 8.13
N GLU A 107 -3.87 5.17 6.82
CA GLU A 107 -3.50 3.91 6.16
C GLU A 107 -2.23 3.30 6.78
N THR A 108 -1.21 4.14 7.04
CA THR A 108 0.03 3.70 7.70
C THR A 108 -0.22 3.18 9.12
N ALA A 109 -1.16 3.76 9.86
CA ALA A 109 -1.56 3.29 11.19
C ALA A 109 -2.32 1.95 11.11
N GLN A 110 -3.26 1.81 10.18
CA GLN A 110 -4.00 0.56 9.94
C GLN A 110 -3.06 -0.58 9.53
N LEU A 111 -2.14 -0.34 8.60
CA LEU A 111 -1.15 -1.34 8.18
C LEU A 111 -0.18 -1.76 9.31
N ARG A 112 0.11 -0.87 10.26
CA ARG A 112 0.88 -1.23 11.48
C ARG A 112 0.05 -2.10 12.42
N ALA A 113 -1.19 -1.74 12.69
CA ALA A 113 -2.08 -2.54 13.54
C ALA A 113 -2.29 -3.96 12.99
N VAL A 114 -2.59 -4.10 11.69
CA VAL A 114 -2.74 -5.40 11.02
C VAL A 114 -1.43 -6.20 11.05
N LYS A 115 -0.28 -5.56 10.89
CA LYS A 115 1.03 -6.22 11.04
C LYS A 115 1.25 -6.73 12.47
N GLU A 116 0.90 -5.96 13.48
CA GLU A 116 1.06 -6.33 14.89
C GLU A 116 0.11 -7.49 15.27
N GLU A 117 -1.12 -7.47 14.77
CA GLU A 117 -2.08 -8.58 14.89
C GLU A 117 -1.58 -9.86 14.21
N LEU A 118 -1.11 -9.77 12.95
CA LEU A 118 -0.52 -10.92 12.25
C LEU A 118 0.73 -11.45 12.97
N GLN A 119 1.57 -10.58 13.54
CA GLN A 119 2.70 -11.02 14.37
C GLN A 119 2.26 -11.69 15.68
N LYS A 120 1.14 -11.29 16.27
CA LYS A 120 0.55 -11.99 17.43
C LYS A 120 0.05 -13.37 17.02
N TYR A 121 -0.71 -13.45 15.92
CA TYR A 121 -1.26 -14.70 15.39
C TYR A 121 -0.19 -15.71 14.97
N VAL A 122 0.94 -15.26 14.40
CA VAL A 122 2.09 -16.15 14.11
C VAL A 122 2.63 -16.81 15.38
N ARG A 123 2.80 -16.06 16.48
CA ARG A 123 3.27 -16.62 17.76
C ARG A 123 2.27 -17.61 18.38
N GLU A 124 0.97 -17.36 18.19
CA GLU A 124 -0.10 -18.27 18.64
C GLU A 124 -0.08 -19.58 17.84
N LEU A 125 0.19 -19.53 16.53
CA LEU A 125 0.39 -20.72 15.70
C LEU A 125 1.69 -21.47 16.03
N GLU A 126 2.79 -20.75 16.30
CA GLU A 126 4.07 -21.33 16.75
C GLU A 126 3.87 -22.10 18.07
N GLN A 127 3.23 -21.49 19.06
CA GLN A 127 2.91 -22.15 20.34
C GLN A 127 1.98 -23.37 20.15
N ALA A 128 0.93 -23.24 19.34
CA ALA A 128 0.01 -24.36 19.07
C ALA A 128 0.71 -25.54 18.37
N ASN A 129 1.70 -25.27 17.54
CA ASN A 129 2.54 -26.30 16.90
C ASN A 129 3.49 -26.97 17.91
N ASP A 130 4.14 -26.21 18.80
CA ASP A 130 4.97 -26.77 19.89
C ASP A 130 4.17 -27.68 20.83
N ASP A 131 2.94 -27.27 21.17
CA ASP A 131 2.02 -28.05 22.01
C ASP A 131 1.55 -29.33 21.27
N LEU A 132 1.29 -29.25 19.96
CA LEU A 132 0.96 -30.40 19.11
C LEU A 132 2.13 -31.38 18.95
N GLU A 133 3.37 -30.88 18.80
CA GLU A 133 4.55 -31.74 18.81
C GLU A 133 4.76 -32.40 20.17
N ARG A 134 4.50 -31.70 21.28
CA ARG A 134 4.58 -32.27 22.63
C ARG A 134 3.55 -33.38 22.82
N ALA A 135 2.31 -33.17 22.37
CA ALA A 135 1.26 -34.19 22.35
C ALA A 135 1.68 -35.41 21.50
N LYS A 136 2.24 -35.19 20.31
CA LYS A 136 2.77 -36.25 19.44
C LYS A 136 3.90 -37.05 20.08
N ARG A 137 4.85 -36.39 20.78
CA ARG A 137 5.93 -37.08 21.52
C ARG A 137 5.36 -37.94 22.64
N ALA A 138 4.35 -37.45 23.37
CA ALA A 138 3.68 -38.21 24.43
C ALA A 138 2.87 -39.42 23.90
N THR A 139 2.18 -39.29 22.76
CA THR A 139 1.43 -40.42 22.17
C THR A 139 2.35 -41.47 21.57
N VAL A 140 3.46 -41.09 20.92
CA VAL A 140 4.48 -42.05 20.45
C VAL A 140 5.07 -42.83 21.62
N CYS A 141 5.53 -42.15 22.68
CA CYS A 141 6.05 -42.82 23.87
C CYS A 141 5.03 -43.78 24.51
N SER A 142 3.74 -43.40 24.58
CA SER A 142 2.66 -44.27 25.06
C SER A 142 2.45 -45.50 24.17
N LEU A 143 2.58 -45.37 22.84
CA LEU A 143 2.50 -46.50 21.91
C LEU A 143 3.69 -47.46 22.07
N GLU A 144 4.92 -46.93 22.18
CA GLU A 144 6.13 -47.71 22.47
C GLU A 144 5.99 -48.49 23.79
N ASP A 145 5.37 -47.88 24.80
CA ASP A 145 5.06 -48.50 26.10
C ASP A 145 4.02 -49.64 25.98
N PHE A 146 3.04 -49.52 25.09
CA PHE A 146 2.08 -50.59 24.77
C PHE A 146 2.73 -51.70 23.95
N GLU A 147 3.52 -51.38 22.93
CA GLU A 147 4.27 -52.35 22.11
C GLU A 147 5.22 -53.19 22.99
N HIS A 148 5.95 -52.57 23.91
CA HIS A 148 6.81 -53.30 24.84
C HIS A 148 6.00 -54.25 25.76
N ARG A 149 4.86 -53.81 26.30
CA ARG A 149 3.97 -54.67 27.11
C ARG A 149 3.39 -55.84 26.30
N LEU A 150 3.02 -55.61 25.04
CA LEU A 150 2.53 -56.65 24.13
C LEU A 150 3.63 -57.66 23.80
N ASN A 151 4.85 -57.20 23.53
CA ASN A 151 6.00 -58.08 23.28
C ASN A 151 6.30 -58.97 24.50
N GLN A 152 6.34 -58.41 25.72
CA GLN A 152 6.48 -59.23 26.93
C GLN A 152 5.28 -60.18 27.17
N ALA A 153 4.10 -59.87 26.64
CA ALA A 153 2.94 -60.77 26.73
C ALA A 153 3.08 -61.92 25.71
N ILE A 154 3.57 -61.65 24.51
CA ILE A 154 3.89 -62.66 23.49
C ILE A 154 5.00 -63.60 24.01
N GLU A 155 6.08 -63.06 24.57
CA GLU A 155 7.17 -63.83 25.21
C GLU A 155 6.64 -64.79 26.29
N ARG A 156 5.73 -64.32 27.16
CA ARG A 156 5.13 -65.17 28.21
C ARG A 156 4.19 -66.23 27.65
N ASN A 157 3.42 -65.93 26.60
CA ASN A 157 2.58 -66.94 25.94
C ASN A 157 3.44 -68.01 25.26
N ALA A 158 4.52 -67.62 24.57
CA ALA A 158 5.45 -68.58 23.97
C ALA A 158 6.10 -69.50 25.01
N ILE A 159 6.44 -68.99 26.21
CA ILE A 159 6.91 -69.85 27.32
C ILE A 159 5.80 -70.83 27.76
N LEU A 160 4.57 -70.37 27.95
CA LEU A 160 3.43 -71.21 28.34
C LEU A 160 3.04 -72.24 27.27
N GLU A 161 3.24 -71.94 25.98
CA GLU A 161 3.09 -72.89 24.87
C GLU A 161 4.13 -74.01 24.98
N ASN A 162 5.42 -73.67 25.17
CA ASN A 162 6.46 -74.69 25.42
C ASN A 162 6.18 -75.53 26.68
N GLU A 163 5.70 -74.92 27.77
CA GLU A 163 5.31 -75.66 29.00
C GLU A 163 4.12 -76.61 28.77
N LEU A 164 3.24 -76.32 27.79
CA LEU A 164 2.16 -77.21 27.39
C LEU A 164 2.66 -78.35 26.49
N ASP A 165 3.57 -78.08 25.56
CA ASP A 165 4.19 -79.09 24.69
C ASP A 165 5.07 -80.09 25.49
N GLU A 166 5.87 -79.62 26.45
CA GLU A 166 6.60 -80.48 27.39
C GLU A 166 5.63 -81.36 28.19
N LYS A 167 4.50 -80.81 28.61
CA LYS A 167 3.45 -81.54 29.34
C LYS A 167 2.70 -82.54 28.46
N GLU A 168 2.56 -82.30 27.16
CA GLU A 168 1.96 -83.25 26.21
C GLU A 168 2.91 -84.42 25.94
N THR A 169 4.19 -84.17 25.64
CA THR A 169 5.20 -85.22 25.45
C THR A 169 5.43 -86.07 26.73
N LEU A 170 5.32 -85.47 27.92
CA LEU A 170 5.27 -86.20 29.18
C LEU A 170 4.00 -87.05 29.34
N GLN A 171 2.85 -86.63 28.80
CA GLN A 171 1.64 -87.46 28.77
C GLN A 171 1.74 -88.61 27.76
N GLU A 172 2.31 -88.39 26.57
CA GLU A 172 2.58 -89.45 25.59
C GLU A 172 3.50 -90.53 26.16
N THR A 173 4.63 -90.13 26.76
CA THR A 173 5.59 -91.07 27.36
C THR A 173 4.99 -91.81 28.55
N VAL A 174 4.22 -91.14 29.41
CA VAL A 174 3.45 -91.79 30.48
C VAL A 174 2.39 -92.74 29.93
N GLN A 175 1.72 -92.42 28.81
CA GLN A 175 0.75 -93.31 28.20
C GLN A 175 1.41 -94.55 27.60
N ARG A 176 2.49 -94.36 26.83
CA ARG A 176 3.32 -95.45 26.31
C ARG A 176 3.82 -96.38 27.43
N LEU A 177 4.29 -95.83 28.55
CA LEU A 177 4.73 -96.63 29.70
C LEU A 177 3.58 -97.40 30.37
N LYS A 178 2.34 -96.89 30.36
CA LYS A 178 1.16 -97.66 30.81
C LYS A 178 0.87 -98.82 29.86
N ASP A 179 1.00 -98.61 28.55
CA ASP A 179 0.72 -99.64 27.56
C ASP A 179 1.81 -100.72 27.55
N GLU A 180 3.09 -100.34 27.62
CA GLU A 180 4.21 -101.29 27.86
C GLU A 180 4.01 -102.06 29.19
N ALA A 181 3.57 -101.40 30.27
CA ALA A 181 3.23 -102.06 31.53
C ALA A 181 1.96 -102.92 31.48
N ARG A 182 1.04 -102.65 30.55
CA ARG A 182 -0.17 -103.45 30.27
C ARG A 182 0.19 -104.70 29.47
N ASP A 183 1.09 -104.58 28.51
CA ASP A 183 1.57 -105.69 27.69
C ASP A 183 2.45 -106.64 28.50
N LEU A 184 3.35 -106.14 29.35
CA LEU A 184 4.09 -106.97 30.31
C LEU A 184 3.18 -107.71 31.30
N ARG A 185 2.05 -107.10 31.71
CA ARG A 185 1.02 -107.80 32.51
C ARG A 185 0.30 -108.89 31.69
N GLN A 186 0.04 -108.65 30.41
CA GLN A 186 -0.52 -109.66 29.49
C GLN A 186 0.48 -110.82 29.27
N GLU A 187 1.77 -110.55 29.04
CA GLU A 187 2.80 -111.61 28.95
C GLU A 187 2.88 -112.45 30.23
N LEU A 188 2.86 -111.82 31.41
CA LEU A 188 2.85 -112.53 32.68
C LEU A 188 1.60 -113.38 32.85
N HIS A 189 0.44 -112.91 32.38
CA HIS A 189 -0.81 -113.68 32.40
C HIS A 189 -0.80 -114.83 31.38
N VAL A 190 -0.26 -114.63 30.18
CA VAL A 190 -0.04 -115.70 29.19
C VAL A 190 0.90 -116.77 29.75
N ARG A 191 2.03 -116.40 30.38
CA ARG A 191 2.92 -117.37 31.05
C ARG A 191 2.28 -118.09 32.25
N GLN A 192 1.21 -117.55 32.83
CA GLN A 192 0.38 -118.25 33.83
C GLN A 192 -0.62 -119.21 33.19
N LEU A 193 -1.17 -118.86 32.00
CA LEU A 193 -2.09 -119.69 31.21
C LEU A 193 -1.38 -120.80 30.43
N GLU A 194 -0.16 -120.61 29.93
CA GLU A 194 0.66 -121.67 29.32
C GLU A 194 0.97 -122.82 30.31
N LYS A 195 0.86 -122.54 31.61
CA LYS A 195 0.92 -123.55 32.68
C LYS A 195 -0.40 -124.27 32.98
N LYS A 196 -1.54 -123.90 32.35
CA LYS A 196 -2.88 -124.46 32.61
C LYS A 196 -3.83 -124.43 31.40
N LYS A 197 -4.28 -125.62 30.98
CA LYS A 197 -5.51 -125.83 30.19
C LYS A 197 -6.24 -127.08 30.72
N PRO A 198 -7.57 -127.24 30.58
CA PRO A 198 -8.56 -126.32 29.98
C PRO A 198 -9.67 -125.89 30.98
N GLU A 199 -10.83 -125.52 30.42
CA GLU A 199 -12.09 -125.06 31.05
C GLU A 199 -12.16 -123.60 31.54
N GLU A 200 -13.26 -122.87 31.33
CA GLU A 200 -13.98 -122.43 30.11
C GLU A 200 -15.25 -121.66 30.52
N PHE A 201 -15.49 -120.46 29.96
CA PHE A 201 -16.79 -119.81 29.64
C PHE A 201 -17.89 -119.64 30.73
N ASN A 202 -18.87 -118.71 30.64
CA ASN A 202 -19.18 -117.53 29.80
C ASN A 202 -20.02 -116.57 30.73
N ASN A 203 -19.89 -115.24 30.83
CA ASN A 203 -19.92 -114.13 29.84
C ASN A 203 -21.32 -113.52 29.59
N LYS A 204 -21.32 -112.25 29.12
CA LYS A 204 -22.36 -111.35 28.55
C LYS A 204 -23.01 -110.36 29.54
N GLU A 205 -23.31 -109.09 29.20
CA GLU A 205 -22.92 -108.13 28.11
C GLU A 205 -23.54 -106.74 28.48
N ASN A 206 -23.25 -105.54 27.96
CA ASN A 206 -22.26 -104.88 27.04
C ASN A 206 -22.29 -103.34 27.43
N LYS A 207 -21.82 -102.26 26.74
CA LYS A 207 -21.17 -101.95 25.44
C LYS A 207 -20.49 -100.55 25.47
N GLU A 208 -19.73 -100.25 24.41
CA GLU A 208 -19.13 -98.95 24.00
C GLU A 208 -19.95 -98.25 22.86
N PRO A 209 -19.60 -97.06 22.31
CA PRO A 209 -18.51 -96.09 22.62
C PRO A 209 -18.90 -94.57 22.63
N GLU A 210 -17.88 -93.70 22.83
CA GLU A 210 -17.71 -92.28 22.39
C GLU A 210 -18.88 -91.25 22.33
N LYS A 211 -18.68 -90.03 22.90
CA LYS A 211 -18.45 -88.76 22.14
C LYS A 211 -18.17 -87.50 23.00
N LEU A 212 -17.93 -86.38 22.30
CA LEU A 212 -17.30 -85.11 22.70
C LEU A 212 -18.06 -84.19 23.70
N SER A 213 -17.27 -83.26 24.26
CA SER A 213 -17.57 -81.85 24.59
C SER A 213 -18.50 -81.47 25.76
N THR A 214 -17.93 -80.72 26.72
CA THR A 214 -18.59 -79.77 27.64
C THR A 214 -17.62 -78.55 27.86
N PRO A 215 -17.97 -77.45 28.56
CA PRO A 215 -18.53 -76.29 27.86
C PRO A 215 -17.85 -74.94 28.18
N VAL A 216 -17.82 -74.04 27.19
CA VAL A 216 -17.46 -72.61 27.42
C VAL A 216 -18.73 -71.78 27.64
N LYS A 217 -18.78 -71.04 28.75
CA LYS A 217 -19.77 -69.98 29.00
C LYS A 217 -19.18 -68.85 29.85
N LYS A 218 -18.96 -67.68 29.23
CA LYS A 218 -19.74 -66.49 29.57
C LYS A 218 -19.55 -65.38 28.53
N GLU A 219 -20.67 -64.91 28.00
CA GLU A 219 -20.77 -63.66 27.26
C GLU A 219 -21.15 -62.53 28.22
N THR A 220 -20.69 -61.31 27.92
CA THR A 220 -21.43 -60.07 28.16
C THR A 220 -20.99 -59.05 27.11
N GLU A 221 -21.88 -58.80 26.14
CA GLU A 221 -22.40 -57.49 25.69
C GLU A 221 -21.66 -56.21 26.15
N THR A 222 -21.62 -55.09 25.40
CA THR A 222 -22.64 -54.57 24.46
C THR A 222 -22.07 -53.53 23.45
N THR A 223 -22.85 -53.16 22.43
CA THR A 223 -22.87 -51.84 21.72
C THR A 223 -21.59 -51.42 20.97
N SER A 224 -21.48 -51.49 19.63
CA SER A 224 -22.28 -50.87 18.55
C SER A 224 -22.11 -49.35 18.39
N ASN A 225 -21.39 -48.93 17.34
CA ASN A 225 -22.00 -48.26 16.17
C ASN A 225 -20.98 -48.01 15.05
N GLN A 226 -21.44 -48.11 13.79
CA GLN A 226 -20.75 -47.59 12.61
C GLN A 226 -21.30 -46.19 12.30
N ILE A 227 -20.48 -45.31 11.69
CA ILE A 227 -20.94 -44.32 10.71
C ILE A 227 -19.75 -43.87 9.85
N THR A 228 -20.07 -43.41 8.65
CA THR A 228 -19.21 -43.16 7.48
C THR A 228 -18.24 -41.97 7.63
N HIS A 229 -17.07 -42.02 6.96
CA HIS A 229 -16.88 -41.42 5.61
C HIS A 229 -15.49 -41.72 5.02
N SER A 230 -15.30 -41.34 3.75
CA SER A 230 -14.13 -41.66 2.90
C SER A 230 -13.13 -40.50 2.79
N ILE A 231 -12.09 -40.69 1.95
CA ILE A 231 -10.87 -39.86 1.72
C ILE A 231 -9.70 -40.30 2.64
N GLY A 232 -8.47 -40.51 2.17
CA GLY A 232 -7.98 -40.52 0.78
C GLY A 232 -6.46 -40.30 0.70
N THR A 233 -5.75 -41.23 0.03
CA THR A 233 -4.36 -41.12 -0.46
C THR A 233 -3.27 -40.56 0.49
N SER A 234 -2.44 -41.46 1.03
CA SER A 234 -0.99 -41.22 1.17
C SER A 234 -0.36 -41.10 -0.25
N PRO A 235 0.81 -40.45 -0.45
CA PRO A 235 2.07 -40.98 0.09
C PRO A 235 3.07 -39.95 0.64
N LEU A 236 3.94 -40.44 1.53
CA LEU A 236 5.26 -39.87 1.82
C LEU A 236 6.17 -40.02 0.58
N HIS A 237 6.94 -38.99 0.20
CA HIS A 237 8.31 -39.22 -0.32
C HIS A 237 9.21 -37.97 -0.29
N THR A 238 10.52 -38.23 -0.22
CA THR A 238 11.58 -37.24 -0.02
C THR A 238 12.39 -36.97 -1.30
N ALA A 239 12.66 -35.68 -1.54
CA ALA A 239 13.78 -35.11 -2.32
C ALA A 239 13.90 -35.33 -3.85
N TYR A 240 14.55 -34.33 -4.47
CA TYR A 240 15.11 -34.19 -5.83
C TYR A 240 14.81 -35.27 -6.89
N GLY A 241 13.96 -34.95 -7.86
CA GLY A 241 13.85 -35.70 -9.12
C GLY A 241 12.59 -35.35 -9.89
N THR A 242 12.70 -35.13 -11.20
CA THR A 242 11.61 -34.73 -12.10
C THR A 242 10.46 -35.75 -12.19
N SER A 243 9.54 -35.75 -11.24
CA SER A 243 8.27 -36.49 -11.34
C SER A 243 7.21 -35.69 -12.11
N PRO A 244 6.43 -36.30 -13.02
CA PRO A 244 5.40 -35.60 -13.76
C PRO A 244 4.26 -35.16 -12.83
N LEU A 245 3.92 -33.86 -12.86
CA LEU A 245 2.81 -33.30 -12.06
C LEU A 245 1.51 -34.09 -12.27
N THR A 246 0.85 -34.40 -11.16
CA THR A 246 -0.46 -35.08 -11.13
C THR A 246 -1.48 -34.30 -11.98
N PRO A 247 -2.49 -34.97 -12.59
CA PRO A 247 -3.43 -34.29 -13.47
C PRO A 247 -4.13 -33.08 -12.82
N SER A 248 -4.50 -33.19 -11.54
CA SER A 248 -5.09 -32.10 -10.77
C SER A 248 -4.12 -30.92 -10.56
N ALA A 249 -2.87 -31.18 -10.14
CA ALA A 249 -1.86 -30.14 -9.97
C ALA A 249 -1.52 -29.43 -11.30
N ARG A 250 -1.50 -30.19 -12.41
CA ARG A 250 -1.28 -29.64 -13.75
C ARG A 250 -2.42 -28.72 -14.20
N ILE A 251 -3.68 -29.12 -13.98
CA ILE A 251 -4.85 -28.30 -14.33
C ILE A 251 -4.91 -27.04 -13.45
N SER A 252 -4.63 -27.16 -12.15
CA SER A 252 -4.52 -26.02 -11.24
C SER A 252 -3.46 -25.01 -11.70
N ALA A 253 -2.24 -25.49 -12.02
CA ALA A 253 -1.16 -24.64 -12.53
C ALA A 253 -1.52 -23.97 -13.87
N LEU A 254 -2.16 -24.69 -14.80
CA LEU A 254 -2.60 -24.13 -16.09
C LEU A 254 -3.68 -23.05 -15.92
N ASN A 255 -4.62 -23.22 -14.98
CA ASN A 255 -5.62 -22.20 -14.67
C ASN A 255 -4.96 -20.94 -14.07
N ILE A 256 -4.03 -21.10 -13.12
CA ILE A 256 -3.29 -19.99 -12.51
C ILE A 256 -2.47 -19.23 -13.56
N VAL A 257 -1.79 -19.94 -14.47
CA VAL A 257 -1.05 -19.33 -15.60
C VAL A 257 -2.01 -18.64 -16.57
N GLY A 258 -3.16 -19.23 -16.87
CA GLY A 258 -4.19 -18.63 -17.73
C GLY A 258 -4.76 -17.32 -17.18
N ASP A 259 -5.02 -17.27 -15.86
CA ASP A 259 -5.49 -16.05 -15.18
C ASP A 259 -4.39 -15.00 -15.06
N LEU A 260 -3.12 -15.40 -14.85
CA LEU A 260 -1.96 -14.51 -14.93
C LEU A 260 -1.83 -13.89 -16.32
N LEU A 261 -1.88 -14.68 -17.39
CA LEU A 261 -1.84 -14.19 -18.76
C LEU A 261 -3.01 -13.25 -19.08
N ARG A 262 -4.23 -13.56 -18.61
CA ARG A 262 -5.39 -12.68 -18.78
C ARG A 262 -5.23 -11.35 -18.03
N LYS A 263 -4.62 -11.37 -16.83
CA LYS A 263 -4.28 -10.15 -16.07
C LYS A 263 -3.16 -9.35 -16.74
N VAL A 264 -2.12 -9.98 -17.28
CA VAL A 264 -1.05 -9.32 -18.04
C VAL A 264 -1.62 -8.64 -19.29
N GLY A 265 -2.42 -9.33 -20.11
CA GLY A 265 -3.04 -8.70 -21.29
C GLY A 265 -3.98 -7.54 -20.94
N ALA A 266 -4.68 -7.60 -19.80
CA ALA A 266 -5.48 -6.47 -19.31
C ALA A 266 -4.62 -5.29 -18.84
N LEU A 267 -3.45 -5.54 -18.26
CA LEU A 267 -2.48 -4.50 -17.88
C LEU A 267 -1.79 -3.90 -19.10
N GLU A 268 -1.41 -4.70 -20.10
CA GLU A 268 -0.85 -4.24 -21.38
C GLU A 268 -1.86 -3.39 -22.16
N SER A 269 -3.13 -3.78 -22.18
CA SER A 269 -4.22 -2.98 -22.78
C SER A 269 -4.37 -1.62 -22.09
N LYS A 270 -4.34 -1.58 -20.75
CA LYS A 270 -4.33 -0.31 -19.98
C LYS A 270 -3.06 0.50 -20.25
N LEU A 271 -1.88 -0.11 -20.30
CA LEU A 271 -0.62 0.56 -20.58
C LEU A 271 -0.61 1.18 -21.98
N ALA A 272 -1.15 0.47 -22.99
CA ALA A 272 -1.33 0.98 -24.35
C ALA A 272 -2.32 2.16 -24.38
N SER A 273 -3.43 2.08 -23.64
CA SER A 273 -4.38 3.18 -23.49
C SER A 273 -3.73 4.42 -22.85
N CYS A 274 -3.00 4.28 -21.74
CA CYS A 274 -2.27 5.37 -21.11
C CYS A 274 -1.19 5.96 -22.04
N ARG A 275 -0.46 5.12 -22.78
CA ARG A 275 0.55 5.55 -23.77
C ARG A 275 -0.09 6.31 -24.93
N ASN A 276 -1.30 5.95 -25.36
CA ASN A 276 -2.04 6.70 -26.36
C ASN A 276 -2.54 8.03 -25.79
N PHE A 277 -3.08 8.05 -24.58
CA PHE A 277 -3.53 9.28 -23.91
C PHE A 277 -2.40 10.32 -23.72
N VAL A 278 -1.18 9.87 -23.40
CA VAL A 278 0.04 10.70 -23.35
C VAL A 278 0.46 11.21 -24.74
N LYS A 279 0.05 10.53 -25.82
CA LYS A 279 0.38 10.89 -27.21
C LYS A 279 -0.72 11.69 -27.91
N GLU A 280 -1.95 11.66 -27.38
CA GLU A 280 -3.12 12.42 -27.81
C GLU A 280 -3.28 13.74 -27.04
N GLN A 281 -2.27 14.16 -26.26
CA GLN A 281 -2.04 15.57 -25.98
C GLN A 281 -1.15 16.20 -27.07
N PRO A 282 -1.71 16.79 -28.14
CA PRO A 282 -0.94 17.66 -29.02
C PRO A 282 -0.51 18.91 -28.24
N HIS A 283 0.69 19.43 -28.53
CA HIS A 283 1.17 20.69 -27.96
C HIS A 283 0.44 21.90 -28.57
N THR A 284 -0.81 22.14 -28.15
CA THR A 284 -1.59 23.31 -28.53
C THR A 284 -1.87 24.18 -27.31
N MET A 285 -0.88 25.00 -26.90
CA MET A 285 -1.03 26.40 -26.45
C MET A 285 0.30 26.98 -25.95
N ARG A 286 1.24 27.29 -26.85
CA ARG A 286 2.11 28.48 -26.68
C ARG A 286 2.67 28.97 -28.02
N GLY A 287 2.05 30.01 -28.57
CA GLY A 287 2.58 30.72 -29.74
C GLY A 287 3.58 31.80 -29.36
N SER A 288 4.54 32.03 -30.27
CA SER A 288 5.23 33.30 -30.52
C SER A 288 5.88 34.06 -29.36
N THR A 289 7.21 33.94 -29.27
CA THR A 289 8.10 34.98 -29.81
C THR A 289 9.42 34.32 -30.22
N ALA A 290 10.10 34.85 -31.24
CA ALA A 290 11.29 34.25 -31.82
C ALA A 290 12.34 35.29 -32.20
N SER A 291 13.62 34.99 -31.94
CA SER A 291 14.76 35.78 -32.40
C SER A 291 16.05 34.95 -32.42
N SER A 292 16.67 34.88 -33.60
CA SER A 292 18.10 34.66 -33.89
C SER A 292 18.93 33.59 -33.13
N SER A 293 19.36 32.59 -33.90
CA SER A 293 20.45 31.61 -33.69
C SER A 293 21.87 32.26 -33.77
N PRO A 294 22.99 31.50 -33.88
CA PRO A 294 23.52 30.40 -33.04
C PRO A 294 25.02 30.57 -32.66
N ALA A 295 25.58 29.72 -31.77
CA ALA A 295 27.04 29.54 -31.64
C ALA A 295 27.46 28.15 -31.10
N ASP A 296 28.73 27.81 -31.31
CA ASP A 296 29.37 26.48 -31.26
C ASP A 296 29.76 25.94 -29.85
N SER A 297 30.26 24.70 -29.83
CA SER A 297 31.01 24.01 -28.76
C SER A 297 32.49 24.47 -28.69
N PRO A 298 33.37 24.03 -27.73
CA PRO A 298 33.30 22.80 -26.94
C PRO A 298 33.79 22.78 -25.45
N ARG A 299 33.22 21.82 -24.71
CA ARG A 299 33.88 20.86 -23.78
C ARG A 299 35.34 21.11 -23.36
N THR A 300 35.58 21.48 -22.09
CA THR A 300 36.88 21.32 -21.41
C THR A 300 36.76 20.66 -20.01
N SER A 301 37.86 20.61 -19.25
CA SER A 301 38.21 19.56 -18.28
C SER A 301 37.74 19.73 -16.82
N ARG A 302 37.81 18.62 -16.07
CA ARG A 302 37.77 18.53 -14.59
C ARG A 302 38.72 19.53 -13.89
N VAL A 303 38.32 19.96 -12.68
CA VAL A 303 39.07 20.36 -11.44
C VAL A 303 38.21 21.45 -10.74
N GLY A 304 38.06 21.53 -9.42
CA GLY A 304 38.63 20.77 -8.30
C GLY A 304 37.80 20.95 -7.00
N ARG A 305 38.33 20.50 -5.86
CA ARG A 305 37.58 20.34 -4.57
C ARG A 305 37.95 21.42 -3.54
N ALA A 306 36.97 22.20 -3.09
CA ALA A 306 36.97 22.95 -1.82
C ALA A 306 35.52 23.02 -1.30
N ASN A 307 35.15 22.37 -0.19
CA ASN A 307 35.42 22.75 1.21
C ASN A 307 34.97 24.19 1.56
N TYR A 308 33.70 24.31 1.97
CA TYR A 308 33.25 25.36 2.89
C TYR A 308 32.49 24.71 4.06
N SER A 309 32.97 24.96 5.27
CA SER A 309 32.29 24.58 6.51
C SER A 309 31.24 25.65 6.86
N SER A 310 29.97 25.28 6.89
CA SER A 310 28.91 26.18 7.39
C SER A 310 28.84 26.08 8.92
N THR A 311 28.81 27.23 9.59
CA THR A 311 28.80 27.34 11.05
C THR A 311 27.41 27.06 11.62
N ALA A 312 27.34 26.36 12.75
CA ALA A 312 26.08 26.11 13.45
C ALA A 312 25.51 27.41 14.05
N MET A 313 24.27 27.75 13.69
CA MET A 313 23.49 28.80 14.35
C MET A 313 23.01 28.31 15.72
N GLN A 314 23.40 28.99 16.80
CA GLN A 314 22.92 28.73 18.16
C GLN A 314 21.90 29.76 18.63
N GLY A 315 20.86 29.28 19.31
CA GLY A 315 20.24 29.97 20.47
C GLY A 315 19.69 31.38 20.28
N LEU A 316 18.47 31.51 19.75
CA LEU A 316 17.64 32.69 20.02
C LEU A 316 16.97 32.55 21.40
N VAL A 317 17.51 33.24 22.40
CA VAL A 317 16.91 33.34 23.74
C VAL A 317 15.80 34.40 23.72
N LYS A 318 14.59 34.02 24.15
CA LYS A 318 13.51 34.98 24.42
C LYS A 318 13.83 35.77 25.69
N ILE A 319 13.89 37.09 25.58
CA ILE A 319 13.75 38.00 26.73
C ILE A 319 12.28 38.41 26.81
N GLN A 320 11.76 38.52 28.04
CA GLN A 320 10.36 38.79 28.32
C GLN A 320 10.25 39.93 29.33
N VAL A 321 9.61 41.02 28.91
CA VAL A 321 9.14 42.17 29.69
C VAL A 321 7.80 42.57 29.09
#